data_AF-A0A518WQ29-F1
#
_entry.id   AF-A0A518WQ29-F1
#
_cell.length_a   1.000
_cell.length_b   1.000
_cell.length_c   1.000
_cell.angle_alpha   90.00
_cell.angle_beta   90.00
_cell.angle_gamma   90.00
#
_symmetry.space_group_name_H-M   'P 1'
#
loop_
_entity.id
_entity.type
_entity.pdbx_description
1 polymer ?
#
loop_
_entity_poly.entity_id
_entity_poly.type
_entity_poly.pdbx_seq_one_letter_code
_entity_poly.pdbx_strand_id
1 'polypeptide(L)'
;MSGWAVLVDGDRIEAVGPADELTRAYPEVRVRRWTGILGPALVHDGPLPPAASPRERVHALLRAGVGAVLAAYLTDPALRAAATRNDVAVLDTARPPTLTAGSRADLAVFADDGRCLATVVAGRLVHRRA
;
A
#
# COMPACT_ATOMS: atom_id res chain seq x y z
N MET A 1 2.94 -23.28 9.12
CA MET A 1 3.53 -22.06 8.53
C MET A 1 3.12 -20.91 9.43
N SER A 2 4.01 -20.42 10.29
CA SER A 2 3.71 -19.32 11.20
C SER A 2 4.01 -17.99 10.52
N GLY A 3 2.97 -17.21 10.25
CA GLY A 3 3.08 -15.88 9.67
C GLY A 3 1.73 -15.19 9.72
N TRP A 4 1.71 -13.87 9.60
CA TRP A 4 0.48 -13.08 9.47
C TRP A 4 0.13 -12.86 8.01
N ALA A 5 -1.17 -12.78 7.73
CA ALA A 5 -1.69 -12.46 6.41
C ALA A 5 -2.84 -11.46 6.50
N VAL A 6 -3.07 -10.77 5.39
CA VAL A 6 -4.21 -9.89 5.17
C VAL A 6 -5.00 -10.46 4.01
N LEU A 7 -6.27 -10.76 4.26
CA LEU A 7 -7.24 -11.11 3.23
C LEU A 7 -7.80 -9.81 2.65
N VAL A 8 -7.75 -9.70 1.33
CA VAL A 8 -8.21 -8.53 0.58
C VAL A 8 -9.34 -8.97 -0.34
N ASP A 9 -10.46 -8.25 -0.30
CA ASP A 9 -11.56 -8.36 -1.24
C ASP A 9 -11.85 -6.99 -1.87
N GLY A 10 -11.82 -6.90 -3.20
CA GLY A 10 -11.90 -5.63 -3.92
C GLY A 10 -10.88 -4.60 -3.42
N ASP A 11 -11.37 -3.49 -2.89
CA ASP A 11 -10.56 -2.41 -2.30
C ASP A 11 -10.47 -2.45 -0.77
N ARG A 12 -10.98 -3.51 -0.12
CA ARG A 12 -11.10 -3.64 1.33
C ARG A 12 -10.27 -4.77 1.92
N ILE A 13 -9.90 -4.58 3.18
CA ILE A 13 -9.39 -5.65 4.03
C ILE A 13 -10.60 -6.41 4.57
N GLU A 14 -10.71 -7.69 4.24
CA GLU A 14 -11.76 -8.56 4.77
C GLU A 14 -11.35 -9.11 6.14
N ALA A 15 -10.09 -9.55 6.28
CA ALA A 15 -9.58 -10.10 7.53
C ALA A 15 -8.08 -9.89 7.68
N VAL A 16 -7.61 -9.85 8.94
CA VAL A 16 -6.19 -9.87 9.31
C VAL A 16 -6.01 -10.97 10.34
N GLY A 17 -5.07 -11.88 10.13
CA GLY A 17 -4.94 -13.06 10.98
C GLY A 17 -3.74 -13.94 10.65
N PRO A 18 -3.60 -15.06 11.37
CA PRO A 18 -2.63 -16.09 11.04
C PRO A 18 -2.84 -16.61 9.61
N ALA A 19 -1.74 -16.73 8.86
CA ALA A 19 -1.78 -17.08 7.45
C ALA A 19 -2.32 -18.50 7.21
N ASP A 20 -2.03 -19.44 8.11
CA ASP A 20 -2.52 -20.82 8.01
C ASP A 20 -4.02 -20.93 8.33
N GLU A 21 -4.53 -20.15 9.27
CA GLU A 21 -5.97 -20.04 9.54
C GLU A 21 -6.71 -19.45 8.33
N LEU A 22 -6.24 -18.32 7.79
CA LEU A 22 -6.87 -17.68 6.64
C LEU A 22 -6.80 -18.55 5.38
N THR A 23 -5.66 -19.19 5.10
CA THR A 23 -5.56 -20.06 3.91
C THR A 23 -6.39 -21.34 4.03
N ARG A 24 -6.67 -21.83 5.24
CA ARG A 24 -7.60 -22.95 5.47
C ARG A 24 -9.05 -22.52 5.31
N ALA A 25 -9.41 -21.35 5.82
CA ALA A 25 -10.77 -20.80 5.71
C ALA A 25 -11.12 -20.39 4.27
N TYR A 26 -10.12 -19.94 3.50
CA TYR A 26 -10.28 -19.43 2.14
C TYR A 26 -9.33 -20.13 1.13
N PRO A 27 -9.53 -21.44 0.85
CA PRO A 27 -8.58 -22.25 0.08
C PRO A 27 -8.45 -21.85 -1.38
N GLU A 28 -9.50 -21.27 -1.97
CA GLU A 28 -9.55 -20.85 -3.38
C GLU A 28 -8.93 -19.45 -3.62
N VAL A 29 -8.63 -18.70 -2.56
CA VAL A 29 -8.11 -17.33 -2.69
C VAL A 29 -6.66 -17.37 -3.16
N ARG A 30 -6.34 -16.49 -4.11
CA ARG A 30 -4.99 -16.34 -4.61
C ARG A 30 -4.04 -15.88 -3.49
N VAL A 31 -3.12 -16.76 -3.11
CA VAL A 31 -2.10 -16.45 -2.11
C VAL A 31 -0.85 -15.85 -2.75
N ARG A 32 -0.38 -14.73 -2.21
CA ARG A 32 0.93 -14.15 -2.53
C ARG A 32 1.78 -14.15 -1.26
N ARG A 33 3.04 -14.59 -1.38
CA ARG A 33 3.98 -14.68 -0.26
C ARG A 33 5.18 -13.81 -0.55
N TRP A 34 5.67 -13.16 0.49
CA TRP A 34 6.87 -12.33 0.46
C TRP A 34 7.74 -12.66 1.66
N THR A 35 9.05 -12.60 1.47
CA THR A 35 10.07 -12.71 2.53
C THR A 35 10.32 -11.32 3.13
N GLY A 36 9.34 -10.81 3.87
CA GLY A 36 9.42 -9.51 4.53
C GLY A 36 8.28 -9.28 5.52
N ILE A 37 8.31 -8.13 6.18
CA ILE A 37 7.31 -7.69 7.16
C ILE A 37 6.15 -7.04 6.42
N LEU A 38 4.97 -7.64 6.52
CA LEU A 38 3.73 -7.07 6.01
C LEU A 38 3.18 -6.07 7.02
N GLY A 39 2.85 -4.88 6.53
CA GLY A 39 2.27 -3.81 7.33
C GLY A 39 1.39 -2.87 6.49
N PRO A 40 0.84 -1.82 7.11
CA PRO A 40 0.12 -0.78 6.39
C PRO A 40 1.05 -0.07 5.39
N ALA A 41 0.50 0.40 4.27
CA ALA A 41 1.22 1.29 3.39
C ALA A 41 1.53 2.62 4.10
N LEU A 42 2.65 3.24 3.74
CA LEU A 42 3.11 4.47 4.37
C LEU A 42 2.26 5.67 3.96
N VAL A 43 2.19 6.66 4.86
CA VAL A 43 1.71 8.01 4.57
C VAL A 43 2.93 8.90 4.35
N HIS A 44 3.02 9.56 3.20
CA HIS A 44 4.06 10.54 2.92
C HIS A 44 3.57 11.94 3.32
N ASP A 45 4.21 12.50 4.35
CA ASP A 45 3.82 13.74 5.03
C ASP A 45 4.78 14.90 4.75
N GLY A 46 5.53 14.84 3.65
CA GLY A 46 6.42 15.90 3.19
C GLY A 46 6.29 16.21 1.70
N PRO A 47 7.10 17.14 1.18
CA PRO A 47 7.19 17.39 -0.25
C PRO A 47 7.51 16.11 -1.03
N LEU A 48 6.83 15.90 -2.17
CA LEU A 48 7.09 14.72 -2.99
C LEU A 48 8.48 14.84 -3.67
N PRO A 49 9.24 13.73 -3.75
CA PRO A 49 10.56 13.75 -4.36
C PRO A 49 10.47 14.24 -5.82
N PRO A 50 11.47 14.99 -6.32
CA PRO A 50 11.49 15.42 -7.70
C PRO A 50 11.62 14.20 -8.64
N ALA A 51 10.88 14.23 -9.74
CA ALA A 51 11.01 13.30 -10.86
C ALA A 51 10.63 14.03 -12.16
N ALA A 52 10.98 13.44 -13.30
CA ALA A 52 10.80 14.06 -14.61
C ALA A 52 9.33 14.31 -14.99
N SER A 53 8.38 13.59 -14.39
CA SER A 53 6.94 13.80 -14.59
C SER A 53 6.11 13.54 -13.31
N PRO A 54 4.89 14.09 -13.21
CA PRO A 54 3.99 13.80 -12.09
C PRO A 54 3.69 12.31 -11.91
N ARG A 55 3.60 11.56 -13.02
CA ARG A 55 3.44 10.10 -13.01
C ARG A 55 4.64 9.41 -12.35
N GLU A 56 5.85 9.82 -12.70
CA GLU A 56 7.07 9.23 -12.12
C GLU A 56 7.23 9.57 -10.64
N ARG A 57 6.77 10.75 -10.19
CA ARG A 57 6.72 11.09 -8.76
C ARG A 57 5.81 10.13 -8.00
N VAL A 58 4.61 9.87 -8.52
CA VAL A 58 3.69 8.88 -7.94
C VAL A 58 4.31 7.48 -7.96
N HIS A 59 4.91 7.05 -9.06
CA HIS A 59 5.60 5.76 -9.11
C HIS A 59 6.77 5.66 -8.11
N ALA A 60 7.48 6.75 -7.84
CA ALA A 60 8.53 6.78 -6.83
C ALA A 60 7.97 6.54 -5.42
N LEU A 61 6.83 7.15 -5.09
CA LEU A 61 6.09 6.88 -3.84
C LEU A 61 5.67 5.41 -3.73
N LEU A 62 5.06 4.87 -4.79
CA LEU A 62 4.62 3.47 -4.79
C LEU A 62 5.80 2.51 -4.63
N ARG A 63 6.96 2.79 -5.22
CA ARG A 63 8.19 2.00 -5.03
C ARG A 63 8.76 2.10 -3.61
N ALA A 64 8.39 3.13 -2.85
CA ALA A 64 8.80 3.33 -1.47
C ALA A 64 7.80 2.74 -0.46
N GLY A 65 6.72 2.08 -0.92
CA GLY A 65 5.70 1.53 -0.03
C GLY A 65 4.65 2.55 0.42
N VAL A 66 4.57 3.72 -0.22
CA VAL A 66 3.62 4.77 0.11
C VAL A 66 2.28 4.52 -0.58
N GLY A 67 1.20 4.53 0.21
CA GLY A 67 -0.18 4.41 -0.27
C GLY A 67 -0.99 5.70 -0.12
N ALA A 68 -0.51 6.66 0.67
CA ALA A 68 -1.19 7.93 0.92
C ALA A 68 -0.23 9.12 0.98
N VAL A 69 -0.73 10.30 0.64
CA VAL A 69 -0.01 11.58 0.71
C VAL A 69 -0.90 12.66 1.32
N LEU A 70 -0.30 13.74 1.83
CA LEU A 70 -1.10 14.88 2.29
C LEU A 70 -1.49 15.81 1.14
N ALA A 71 -2.73 16.29 1.18
CA ALA A 71 -3.31 17.24 0.22
C ALA A 71 -2.46 18.52 0.12
N ALA A 72 -1.85 18.95 1.23
CA ALA A 72 -0.96 20.10 1.31
C ALA A 72 0.25 20.01 0.36
N TYR A 73 0.70 18.80 0.02
CA TYR A 73 1.84 18.56 -0.89
C TYR A 73 1.41 18.19 -2.33
N LEU A 74 0.11 18.23 -2.64
CA LEU A 74 -0.46 17.97 -3.97
C LEU A 74 -1.05 19.25 -4.60
N THR A 75 -0.27 20.32 -4.66
CA THR A 75 -0.73 21.60 -5.23
C THR A 75 -0.84 21.59 -6.76
N ASP A 76 -0.01 20.79 -7.44
CA ASP A 76 -0.05 20.62 -8.89
C ASP A 76 -1.25 19.76 -9.34
N PRO A 77 -2.18 20.29 -10.18
CA PRO A 77 -3.32 19.53 -10.70
C PRO A 77 -2.93 18.26 -11.46
N ALA A 78 -1.82 18.27 -12.20
CA ALA A 78 -1.36 17.11 -12.95
C ALA A 78 -0.88 15.98 -12.02
N LEU A 79 -0.23 16.36 -10.91
CA LEU A 79 0.19 15.44 -9.86
C LEU A 79 -0.99 14.88 -9.08
N ARG A 80 -1.99 15.71 -8.75
CA ARG A 80 -3.26 15.25 -8.14
C ARG A 80 -4.00 14.25 -9.03
N ALA A 81 -4.06 14.53 -10.33
CA ALA A 81 -4.64 13.60 -11.30
C ALA A 81 -3.84 12.29 -11.40
N ALA A 82 -2.50 12.35 -11.33
CA ALA A 82 -1.67 11.16 -11.31
C ALA A 82 -1.88 10.31 -10.05
N ALA A 83 -2.00 10.93 -8.87
CA ALA A 83 -2.30 10.25 -7.60
C ALA A 83 -3.66 9.55 -7.68
N THR A 84 -4.70 10.26 -8.14
CA THR A 84 -6.07 9.73 -8.30
C THR A 84 -6.11 8.52 -9.23
N ARG A 85 -5.43 8.59 -10.39
CA ARG A 85 -5.37 7.46 -11.35
C ARG A 85 -4.70 6.20 -10.80
N ASN A 86 -3.87 6.35 -9.78
CA ASN A 86 -3.18 5.23 -9.11
C ASN A 86 -3.81 4.89 -7.75
N ASP A 87 -4.97 5.48 -7.43
CA ASP A 87 -5.68 5.29 -6.17
C ASP A 87 -4.89 5.69 -4.92
N VAL A 88 -3.83 6.51 -5.05
CA VAL A 88 -3.10 7.01 -3.88
C VAL A 88 -4.04 7.86 -3.03
N ALA A 89 -4.18 7.52 -1.75
CA ALA A 89 -5.06 8.24 -0.83
C ALA A 89 -4.53 9.67 -0.63
N VAL A 90 -5.43 10.65 -0.69
CA VAL A 90 -5.10 12.05 -0.41
C VAL A 90 -5.74 12.42 0.92
N LEU A 91 -4.92 12.73 1.91
CA LEU A 91 -5.36 12.99 3.28
C LEU A 91 -5.20 14.48 3.61
N ASP A 92 -6.11 15.05 4.38
CA ASP A 92 -5.94 16.42 4.87
C ASP A 92 -4.91 16.50 6.00
N THR A 93 -4.86 15.46 6.84
CA THR A 93 -3.93 15.35 7.97
C THR A 93 -3.24 14.00 8.01
N ALA A 94 -1.99 13.99 8.50
CA ALA A 94 -1.26 12.76 8.74
C ALA A 94 -1.96 11.96 9.85
N ARG A 95 -2.10 10.65 9.62
CA ARG A 95 -2.59 9.71 10.62
C ARG A 95 -1.77 8.44 10.57
N PRO A 96 -1.53 7.76 11.71
CA PRO A 96 -0.92 6.44 11.70
C PRO A 96 -1.76 5.50 10.83
N PRO A 97 -1.16 4.82 9.85
CA PRO A 97 -1.90 3.90 9.01
C PRO A 97 -2.12 2.58 9.77
N THR A 98 -3.28 1.95 9.59
CA THR A 98 -3.67 0.74 10.31
C THR A 98 -4.20 -0.33 9.35
N LEU A 99 -4.05 -1.60 9.74
CA LEU A 99 -4.64 -2.74 9.04
C LEU A 99 -5.81 -3.27 9.86
N THR A 100 -7.02 -2.94 9.45
CA THR A 100 -8.23 -3.34 10.19
C THR A 100 -9.27 -3.83 9.20
N ALA A 101 -10.03 -4.86 9.57
CA ALA A 101 -11.13 -5.33 8.73
C ALA A 101 -12.11 -4.18 8.40
N GLY A 102 -12.58 -4.13 7.16
CA GLY A 102 -13.40 -3.07 6.60
C GLY A 102 -12.63 -1.81 6.14
N SER A 103 -11.35 -1.65 6.53
CA SER A 103 -10.55 -0.53 6.04
C SER A 103 -10.15 -0.73 4.58
N ARG A 104 -9.72 0.36 3.94
CA ARG A 104 -9.13 0.27 2.61
C ARG A 104 -7.88 -0.61 2.64
N ALA A 105 -7.70 -1.43 1.61
CA ALA A 105 -6.55 -2.31 1.46
C ALA A 105 -5.34 -1.55 0.90
N ASP A 106 -4.74 -0.72 1.76
CA ASP A 106 -3.49 -0.02 1.53
C ASP A 106 -2.38 -0.67 2.37
N LEU A 107 -1.56 -1.51 1.74
CA LEU A 107 -0.57 -2.40 2.39
C LEU A 107 0.82 -2.18 1.78
N ALA A 108 1.86 -2.45 2.57
CA ALA A 108 3.20 -2.57 2.05
C ALA A 108 3.94 -3.73 2.71
N VAL A 109 4.90 -4.29 1.99
CA VAL A 109 5.81 -5.30 2.52
C VAL A 109 7.22 -4.75 2.46
N PHE A 110 7.93 -4.78 3.59
CA PHE A 110 9.31 -4.30 3.70
C PHE A 110 10.25 -5.46 4.03
N ALA A 111 11.42 -5.47 3.42
CA ALA A 111 12.54 -6.31 3.86
C ALA A 111 13.10 -5.78 5.19
N ASP A 112 13.91 -6.59 5.86
CA ASP A 112 14.54 -6.23 7.14
C ASP A 112 15.46 -5.00 7.05
N ASP A 113 15.97 -4.69 5.86
CA ASP A 113 16.77 -3.49 5.58
C ASP A 113 15.92 -2.27 5.18
N GLY A 114 14.60 -2.35 5.33
CA GLY A 114 13.65 -1.27 5.03
C GLY A 114 13.31 -1.11 3.55
N ARG A 115 13.87 -1.91 2.63
CA ARG A 115 13.47 -1.84 1.22
C ARG A 115 12.04 -2.34 1.02
N CYS A 116 11.23 -1.56 0.32
CA CYS A 116 9.91 -2.02 -0.11
C CYS A 116 10.03 -3.16 -1.13
N LEU A 117 9.28 -4.24 -0.87
CA LEU A 117 9.16 -5.43 -1.71
C LEU A 117 7.84 -5.44 -2.48
N ALA A 118 6.78 -4.89 -1.90
CA ALA A 118 5.47 -4.79 -2.53
C ALA A 118 4.65 -3.64 -1.94
N THR A 119 3.82 -3.04 -2.79
CA THR A 119 2.86 -2.01 -2.39
C THR A 119 1.52 -2.36 -2.98
N VAL A 120 0.50 -2.38 -2.12
CA VAL A 120 -0.89 -2.58 -2.47
C VAL A 120 -1.64 -1.28 -2.16
N VAL A 121 -2.40 -0.77 -3.12
CA VAL A 121 -3.24 0.42 -2.95
C VAL A 121 -4.62 0.12 -3.48
N ALA A 122 -5.65 0.35 -2.66
CA ALA A 122 -7.03 -0.07 -2.95
C ALA A 122 -7.11 -1.53 -3.43
N GLY A 123 -6.39 -2.43 -2.75
CA GLY A 123 -6.37 -3.86 -3.05
C GLY A 123 -5.59 -4.26 -4.31
N ARG A 124 -5.05 -3.30 -5.07
CA ARG A 124 -4.25 -3.59 -6.27
C ARG A 124 -2.76 -3.62 -5.94
N LEU A 125 -2.07 -4.68 -6.34
CA LEU A 125 -0.59 -4.75 -6.27
C LEU A 125 0.03 -3.83 -7.33
N VAL A 126 0.35 -2.60 -6.94
CA VAL A 126 0.85 -1.53 -7.81
C VAL A 126 2.38 -1.50 -7.92
N HIS A 127 3.07 -2.07 -6.93
CA HIS A 127 4.51 -2.29 -6.99
C HIS A 127 4.84 -3.69 -6.49
N ARG A 128 5.78 -4.35 -7.17
CA ARG A 128 6.48 -5.54 -6.68
C ARG A 128 7.94 -5.46 -7.07
N ARG A 129 8.81 -5.92 -6.21
CA ARG A 129 10.22 -6.16 -6.51
C ARG A 129 10.38 -7.61 -6.98
N ALA A 130 11.18 -7.80 -8.03
CA ALA A 130 11.56 -9.12 -8.52
C ALA A 130 12.54 -9.80 -7.57
#